data_AF-A0A539DG47-F1
#
_entry.id   AF-A0A539DG47-F1
#
_cell.length_a   1.000
_cell.length_b   1.000
_cell.length_c   1.000
_cell.angle_alpha   90.00
_cell.angle_beta   90.00
_cell.angle_gamma   90.00
#
_symmetry.space_group_name_H-M   'P 1'
#
loop_
_entity.id
_entity.type
_entity.pdbx_description
1 polymer ?
#
loop_
_entity_poly.entity_id
_entity_poly.type
_entity_poly.pdbx_seq_one_letter_code
_entity_poly.pdbx_strand_id
1 'polypeptide(L)'
;MSATLYIDGTPATLGALTHVALVNYGAYTSFRVEQGGVRGLDLHLARLEAEAAELFGEAVGEERLRGLMRGAVAGRDACWLRVSLFSPDISPR
;
A
#
# COMPACT_ATOMS: atom_id res chain seq x y z
N MET A 1 6.33 2.26 -19.43
CA MET A 1 5.28 2.35 -18.38
C MET A 1 5.81 3.24 -17.27
N SER A 2 5.12 4.34 -16.94
CA SER A 2 5.52 5.19 -15.81
C SER A 2 4.76 4.73 -14.57
N ALA A 3 5.51 4.33 -13.53
CA ALA A 3 4.95 3.99 -12.23
C ALA A 3 5.23 5.15 -11.26
N THR A 4 4.20 5.60 -10.54
CA THR A 4 4.37 6.56 -9.45
C THR A 4 4.29 5.79 -8.15
N LEU A 5 5.33 5.91 -7.34
CA LEU A 5 5.47 5.18 -6.07
C LEU A 5 5.40 6.19 -4.93
N TYR A 6 4.64 5.84 -3.91
CA TYR A 6 4.54 6.59 -2.67
C TYR A 6 4.84 5.66 -1.50
N ILE A 7 5.51 6.19 -0.48
CA ILE A 7 5.71 5.53 0.82
C ILE A 7 5.14 6.48 1.87
N ASP A 8 4.16 5.99 2.62
CA ASP A 8 3.42 6.76 3.64
C ASP A 8 2.94 8.14 3.15
N GLY A 9 2.49 8.20 1.89
CA GLY A 9 1.90 9.40 1.27
C GLY A 9 2.91 10.35 0.64
N THR A 10 4.21 10.08 0.79
CA THR A 10 5.29 10.86 0.17
C THR A 10 5.82 10.17 -1.08
N PRO A 11 6.25 10.90 -2.14
CA PRO A 11 6.91 10.28 -3.28
C PRO A 11 8.12 9.44 -2.83
N ALA A 12 8.16 8.18 -3.28
CA ALA A 12 9.18 7.25 -2.83
C ALA A 12 10.58 7.69 -3.26
N THR A 13 11.51 7.73 -2.31
CA THR A 13 12.93 7.97 -2.59
C THR A 13 13.64 6.65 -2.87
N LEU A 14 14.80 6.71 -3.54
CA LEU A 14 15.63 5.52 -3.78
C LEU A 14 16.04 4.82 -2.47
N GLY A 15 16.35 5.60 -1.44
CA GLY A 15 16.70 5.07 -0.11
C GLY A 15 15.56 4.26 0.51
N ALA A 16 14.34 4.80 0.50
CA ALA A 16 13.17 4.12 1.04
C ALA A 16 12.81 2.86 0.23
N LEU A 17 12.97 2.89 -1.10
CA LEU A 17 12.75 1.72 -1.97
C LEU A 17 13.79 0.62 -1.73
N THR A 18 15.01 0.96 -1.32
CA THR A 18 16.06 -0.02 -1.03
C THR A 18 15.65 -0.95 0.12
N HIS A 19 15.06 -0.40 1.20
CA HIS A 19 14.56 -1.21 2.32
C HIS A 19 13.51 -2.21 1.86
N VAL A 20 12.49 -1.72 1.15
CA VAL A 20 11.38 -2.55 0.65
C VAL A 20 11.89 -3.66 -0.28
N ALA A 21 12.86 -3.36 -1.13
CA ALA A 21 13.45 -4.32 -2.07
C ALA A 21 14.29 -5.41 -1.37
N LEU A 22 14.95 -5.09 -0.25
CA LEU A 22 15.84 -6.02 0.45
C LEU A 22 15.13 -6.86 1.51
N VAL A 23 14.17 -6.29 2.23
CA VAL A 23 13.50 -6.97 3.35
C VAL A 23 12.36 -7.86 2.86
N ASN A 24 11.63 -7.45 1.81
CA ASN A 24 10.56 -8.19 1.13
C ASN A 24 9.62 -9.01 2.05
N TYR A 25 9.43 -8.55 3.29
CA TYR A 25 8.56 -9.17 4.29
C TYR A 25 7.38 -8.23 4.53
N GLY A 26 6.18 -8.74 4.28
CA GLY A 26 4.97 -7.96 4.39
C GLY A 26 3.82 -8.53 3.57
N ALA A 27 2.81 -7.70 3.39
CA ALA A 27 1.57 -8.04 2.74
C ALA A 27 1.28 -7.10 1.58
N TYR A 28 0.45 -7.52 0.63
CA TYR A 28 0.01 -6.63 -0.44
C TYR A 28 -1.33 -7.03 -1.03
N THR A 29 -1.97 -6.03 -1.63
CA THR A 29 -3.15 -6.21 -2.47
C THR A 29 -3.00 -5.39 -3.74
N SER A 30 -3.63 -5.85 -4.82
CA SER A 30 -3.68 -5.15 -6.09
C SER A 30 -5.10 -5.17 -6.64
N PHE A 31 -5.58 -4.03 -7.11
CA PHE A 31 -6.91 -3.89 -7.68
C PHE A 31 -6.95 -2.78 -8.71
N ARG A 32 -8.01 -2.80 -9.52
CA ARG A 32 -8.25 -1.78 -10.53
C ARG A 32 -9.12 -0.68 -9.93
N VAL A 33 -8.70 0.56 -10.17
CA VAL A 33 -9.44 1.78 -9.85
C VAL A 33 -10.00 2.34 -11.15
N GLU A 34 -11.29 2.60 -11.19
CA GLU A 34 -11.97 3.21 -12.34
C GLU A 34 -13.00 4.21 -11.84
N GLN A 35 -12.92 5.44 -12.36
CA GLN A 35 -13.84 6.54 -12.01
C GLN A 35 -13.98 6.76 -10.50
N GLY A 36 -12.87 6.59 -9.76
CA GLY A 36 -12.82 6.69 -8.29
C GLY A 36 -13.38 5.49 -7.53
N GLY A 37 -13.91 4.48 -8.23
CA GLY A 37 -14.45 3.25 -7.65
C GLY A 37 -13.46 2.09 -7.66
N VAL A 38 -13.62 1.20 -6.68
CA VAL A 38 -12.92 -0.10 -6.60
C VAL A 38 -13.94 -1.16 -6.22
N ARG A 39 -14.03 -2.22 -7.00
CA ARG A 39 -14.89 -3.37 -6.71
C ARG A 39 -14.28 -4.18 -5.57
N GLY A 40 -15.05 -4.44 -4.52
CA GLY A 40 -14.61 -5.23 -3.36
C GLY A 40 -13.56 -4.52 -2.51
N LEU A 41 -13.56 -3.19 -2.46
CA LEU A 41 -12.60 -2.41 -1.68
C LEU A 41 -12.62 -2.79 -0.19
N ASP A 42 -13.81 -3.04 0.35
CA ASP A 42 -14.03 -3.54 1.71
C ASP A 42 -13.30 -4.85 1.97
N LEU A 43 -13.35 -5.80 1.05
CA LEU A 43 -12.62 -7.08 1.16
C LEU A 43 -11.10 -6.87 1.11
N HIS A 44 -10.64 -5.97 0.24
CA HIS A 44 -9.22 -5.63 0.17
C HIS A 44 -8.70 -4.95 1.44
N LEU A 45 -9.49 -4.04 2.02
CA LEU A 45 -9.15 -3.37 3.28
C LEU A 45 -9.17 -4.36 4.45
N ALA A 46 -10.21 -5.17 4.58
CA ALA A 46 -10.30 -6.19 5.63
C ALA A 46 -9.10 -7.16 5.59
N ARG A 47 -8.69 -7.58 4.38
CA ARG A 47 -7.48 -8.39 4.20
C ARG A 47 -6.22 -7.67 4.66
N LEU A 48 -6.01 -6.42 4.23
CA LEU A 48 -4.83 -5.65 4.61
C LEU A 48 -4.75 -5.43 6.13
N GLU A 49 -5.87 -5.15 6.79
CA GLU A 49 -5.91 -4.98 8.24
C GLU A 49 -5.58 -6.29 8.98
N ALA A 50 -6.15 -7.40 8.53
CA ALA A 50 -5.86 -8.72 9.10
C ALA A 50 -4.38 -9.09 8.92
N GLU A 51 -3.85 -8.92 7.71
CA GLU A 51 -2.43 -9.20 7.40
C GLU A 51 -1.48 -8.26 8.17
N ALA A 52 -1.85 -6.98 8.37
CA ALA A 52 -1.07 -6.06 9.18
C ALA A 52 -0.99 -6.51 10.64
N ALA A 53 -2.14 -6.87 11.23
CA ALA A 53 -2.20 -7.38 12.59
C ALA A 53 -1.42 -8.70 12.76
N GLU A 54 -1.50 -9.60 11.77
CA GLU A 54 -0.77 -10.88 11.79
C GLU A 54 0.74 -10.68 11.66
N LEU A 55 1.20 -9.84 10.74
CA LEU A 55 2.62 -9.69 10.40
C LEU A 55 3.36 -8.70 11.30
N PHE A 56 2.69 -7.66 11.78
CA PHE A 56 3.29 -6.53 12.49
C PHE A 56 2.69 -6.29 13.87
N GLY A 57 1.63 -7.02 14.25
CA GLY A 57 0.99 -6.90 15.56
C GLY A 57 -0.05 -5.79 15.67
N GLU A 58 -0.23 -4.96 14.64
CA GLU A 58 -1.22 -3.90 14.62
C GLU A 58 -1.85 -3.67 13.24
N ALA A 59 -3.11 -3.23 13.27
CA ALA A 59 -3.85 -2.74 12.12
C ALA A 59 -3.29 -1.38 11.65
N VAL A 60 -3.32 -1.11 10.34
CA VAL A 60 -2.90 0.20 9.79
C VAL A 60 -3.97 1.27 10.03
N GLY A 61 -5.22 0.86 10.04
CA GLY A 61 -6.39 1.72 10.14
C GLY A 61 -6.99 2.04 8.77
N GLU A 62 -8.28 1.71 8.61
CA GLU A 62 -8.98 1.80 7.33
C GLU A 62 -8.95 3.21 6.74
N GLU A 63 -9.19 4.24 7.57
CA GLU A 63 -9.16 5.63 7.15
C GLU A 63 -7.77 6.06 6.66
N ARG A 64 -6.70 5.57 7.31
CA ARG A 64 -5.32 5.83 6.89
C ARG A 64 -5.05 5.19 5.53
N LEU A 65 -5.41 3.91 5.35
CA LEU A 65 -5.28 3.21 4.07
C LEU A 65 -6.04 3.94 2.96
N ARG A 66 -7.30 4.31 3.19
CA ARG A 66 -8.11 5.07 2.22
C ARG A 66 -7.48 6.42 1.89
N GLY A 67 -6.97 7.15 2.87
CA GLY A 67 -6.27 8.42 2.67
C GLY A 67 -5.06 8.28 1.74
N LEU A 68 -4.21 7.29 2.01
CA LEU A 68 -3.03 6.98 1.19
C LEU A 68 -3.41 6.56 -0.24
N MET A 69 -4.41 5.70 -0.38
CA MET A 69 -4.91 5.25 -1.68
C MET A 69 -5.45 6.42 -2.50
N ARG A 70 -6.27 7.31 -1.91
CA ARG A 70 -6.81 8.51 -2.58
C ARG A 70 -5.68 9.42 -3.06
N GLY A 71 -4.67 9.64 -2.24
CA GLY A 71 -3.49 10.44 -2.63
C GLY A 71 -2.74 9.84 -3.80
N ALA A 72 -2.51 8.52 -3.79
CA ALA A 72 -1.74 7.83 -4.84
C ALA A 72 -2.44 7.81 -6.22
N VAL A 73 -3.78 7.83 -6.24
CA VAL A 73 -4.58 7.78 -7.48
C VAL A 73 -5.12 9.15 -7.91
N ALA A 74 -4.80 10.22 -7.17
CA ALA A 74 -5.26 11.57 -7.49
C ALA A 74 -4.94 11.94 -8.94
N GLY A 75 -5.94 12.48 -9.64
CA GLY A 75 -5.82 12.88 -11.05
C GLY A 75 -5.78 11.73 -12.06
N ARG A 76 -6.14 10.50 -11.68
CA ARG A 76 -6.24 9.35 -12.58
C ARG A 76 -7.68 8.86 -12.71
N ASP A 77 -8.16 8.73 -13.94
CA ASP A 77 -9.50 8.19 -14.24
C ASP A 77 -9.54 6.67 -14.16
N ALA A 78 -8.45 6.00 -14.56
CA ALA A 78 -8.32 4.56 -14.47
C ALA A 78 -6.86 4.15 -14.26
N CYS A 79 -6.60 3.27 -13.29
CA CYS A 79 -5.27 2.71 -13.05
C CYS A 79 -5.33 1.35 -12.32
N TRP A 80 -4.20 0.66 -12.31
CA TRP A 80 -3.96 -0.40 -11.32
C TRP A 80 -3.28 0.21 -10.11
N LEU A 81 -3.84 -0.04 -8.93
CA LEU A 81 -3.23 0.32 -7.65
C LEU A 81 -2.75 -0.95 -6.96
N ARG A 82 -1.47 -0.96 -6.57
CA ARG A 82 -0.90 -1.93 -5.64
C ARG A 82 -0.63 -1.22 -4.33
N VAL A 83 -1.09 -1.80 -3.23
CA VAL A 83 -0.76 -1.37 -1.87
C VAL A 83 0.06 -2.46 -1.22
N SER A 84 1.24 -2.10 -0.73
CA SER A 84 2.14 -3.00 -0.01
C SER A 84 2.32 -2.48 1.41
N LEU A 85 2.28 -3.40 2.38
CA LEU A 85 2.60 -3.14 3.78
C LEU A 85 3.99 -3.69 4.07
N PHE A 86 4.78 -2.94 4.83
CA PHE A 86 6.07 -3.36 5.35
C PHE A 86 6.31 -2.62 6.66
N SER A 87 7.24 -3.12 7.48
CA SER A 87 7.71 -2.41 8.67
C SER A 87 9.17 -1.96 8.46
N PRO A 88 9.52 -0.71 8.83
CA PRO A 88 10.91 -0.25 8.84
C PRO A 88 11.73 -0.94 9.95
N ASP A 89 11.07 -1.51 10.95
CA ASP A 89 11.72 -2.15 12.10
C ASP A 89 12.14 -3.61 11.81
N ILE A 90 11.67 -4.16 10.68
CA ILE A 90 12.06 -5.49 10.23
C ILE A 90 13.27 -5.37 9.31
N SER A 91 14.33 -6.09 9.66
CA SER A 91 15.62 -6.13 8.97
C SER A 91 15.89 -7.55 8.44
N PRO A 92 16.68 -7.70 7.35
CA PRO A 92 17.09 -9.02 6.87
C PRO A 92 18.20 -9.67 7.73
N ARG A 93 18.63 -8.99 8.80
CA ARG A 93 19.66 -9.39 9.77
C ARG A 93 19.07 -9.49 11.15
#